data_AF-A0A654A198-F1
#
_entry.id   AF-A0A654A198-F1
#
_cell.length_a   1.000
_cell.length_b   1.000
_cell.length_c   1.000
_cell.angle_alpha   90.00
_cell.angle_beta   90.00
_cell.angle_gamma   90.00
#
_symmetry.space_group_name_H-M   'P 1'
#
loop_
_entity.id
_entity.type
_entity.pdbx_description
1 polymer ?
#
loop_
_entity_poly.entity_id
_entity_poly.type
_entity_poly.pdbx_seq_one_letter_code
_entity_poly.pdbx_strand_id
1 'polypeptide(L)'
;MMKRNLTIALIAFVAALLGVFAGRALAPAEAEAGIDIHAVLHDRLDLDADQERRLEVLERDFAVQRRALEAEMRADNRRLAAAIQAEHRNGPAVESAIDATHRTMGELQKATLAHVFAMRALLRDDQAVIFDEAVTKALVEDGQ
;
A
#
# COMPACT_ATOMS: atom_id res chain seq x y z
N MET A 1 -35.09 25.25 9.13
CA MET A 1 -33.90 24.93 9.96
C MET A 1 -33.20 23.63 9.54
N MET A 2 -33.91 22.52 9.27
CA MET A 2 -33.30 21.22 8.89
C MET A 2 -32.44 21.25 7.61
N LYS A 3 -32.87 21.97 6.56
CA LYS A 3 -32.10 22.05 5.30
C LYS A 3 -30.72 22.67 5.50
N ARG A 4 -30.60 23.71 6.34
CA ARG A 4 -29.33 24.40 6.64
C ARG A 4 -28.36 23.50 7.41
N ASN A 5 -28.88 22.70 8.34
CA ASN A 5 -28.06 21.74 9.10
C ASN A 5 -27.60 20.58 8.22
N LEU A 6 -28.42 20.14 7.26
CA LEU A 6 -28.04 19.11 6.29
C LEU A 6 -26.96 19.62 5.32
N THR A 7 -27.06 20.87 4.86
CA THR A 7 -26.02 21.49 4.04
C THR A 7 -24.70 21.65 4.82
N ILE A 8 -24.76 22.06 6.08
CA ILE A 8 -23.57 22.16 6.94
C ILE A 8 -22.95 20.78 7.21
N ALA A 9 -23.76 19.75 7.47
CA ALA A 9 -23.28 18.38 7.67
C ALA A 9 -22.63 17.83 6.39
N LEU A 10 -23.22 18.09 5.21
CA LEU A 10 -22.66 17.68 3.93
C LEU A 10 -21.35 18.40 3.62
N ILE A 11 -21.25 19.71 3.88
CA ILE A 11 -20.01 20.49 3.72
C ILE A 11 -18.94 19.98 4.69
N ALA A 12 -19.27 19.72 5.95
CA ALA A 12 -18.34 19.18 6.94
C ALA A 12 -17.85 17.78 6.57
N PHE A 13 -18.73 16.94 6.02
CA PHE A 13 -18.39 15.60 5.55
C PHE A 13 -17.48 15.63 4.31
N VAL A 14 -17.78 16.50 3.35
CA VAL A 14 -16.91 16.71 2.16
C VAL A 14 -15.57 17.31 2.58
N ALA A 15 -15.55 18.24 3.54
CA ALA A 15 -14.31 18.79 4.09
C ALA A 15 -13.49 17.74 4.86
N ALA A 16 -14.14 16.83 5.58
CA ALA A 16 -13.47 15.71 6.26
C ALA A 16 -12.90 14.71 5.23
N LEU A 17 -13.65 14.37 4.18
CA LEU A 17 -13.17 13.50 3.10
C LEU A 17 -12.03 14.13 2.32
N LEU A 18 -12.12 15.43 1.99
CA LEU A 18 -11.03 16.18 1.38
C LEU A 18 -9.84 16.32 2.33
N GLY A 19 -10.06 16.44 3.64
CA GLY A 19 -9.02 16.46 4.65
C GLY A 19 -8.30 15.12 4.80
N VAL A 20 -9.01 13.99 4.69
CA VAL A 20 -8.41 12.65 4.65
C VAL A 20 -7.71 12.38 3.33
N PHE A 21 -8.28 12.82 2.19
CA PHE A 21 -7.66 12.66 0.87
C PHE A 21 -6.45 13.57 0.67
N ALA A 22 -6.55 14.85 1.01
CA ALA A 22 -5.42 15.77 1.01
C ALA A 22 -4.42 15.38 2.09
N GLY A 23 -4.89 14.94 3.25
CA GLY A 23 -4.06 14.35 4.29
C GLY A 23 -3.31 13.11 3.82
N ARG A 24 -3.88 12.27 2.94
CA ARG A 24 -3.24 11.06 2.39
C ARG A 24 -2.44 11.31 1.09
N ALA A 25 -2.70 12.42 0.39
CA ALA A 25 -1.96 12.87 -0.79
C ALA A 25 -0.80 13.82 -0.45
N LEU A 26 -0.88 14.51 0.70
CA LEU A 26 0.17 15.37 1.28
C LEU A 26 0.87 14.71 2.46
N ALA A 27 0.27 13.71 3.12
CA ALA A 27 1.07 12.78 3.90
C ALA A 27 2.08 12.19 2.94
N PRO A 28 3.36 12.10 3.33
CA PRO A 28 4.26 11.18 2.65
C PRO A 28 3.51 9.85 2.57
N ALA A 29 3.32 9.35 1.34
CA ALA A 29 2.70 8.05 1.09
C ALA A 29 3.26 7.11 2.14
N GLU A 30 2.42 6.64 3.07
CA GLU A 30 2.84 6.01 4.32
C GLU A 30 4.11 5.23 4.08
N ALA A 31 5.18 5.86 4.51
CA ALA A 31 6.42 5.19 4.69
C ALA A 31 6.12 4.05 5.68
N GLU A 32 6.57 2.81 5.54
CA GLU A 32 7.63 2.31 4.69
C GLU A 32 7.87 0.84 5.07
N ALA A 33 6.92 -0.07 4.87
CA ALA A 33 7.27 -1.50 4.98
C ALA A 33 8.42 -1.88 4.02
N GLY A 34 8.68 -1.03 3.01
CA GLY A 34 9.82 -1.14 2.11
C GLY A 34 11.13 -0.50 2.58
N ILE A 35 11.19 0.50 3.47
CA ILE A 35 12.44 1.30 3.60
C ILE A 35 13.30 0.95 4.80
N ASP A 36 12.80 0.23 5.80
CA ASP A 36 13.74 -0.41 6.73
C ASP A 36 14.37 -1.68 6.10
N ILE A 37 13.58 -2.47 5.34
CA ILE A 37 14.10 -3.69 4.69
C ILE A 37 15.06 -3.36 3.54
N HIS A 38 14.75 -2.37 2.68
CA HIS A 38 15.68 -1.95 1.63
C HIS A 38 16.96 -1.31 2.18
N ALA A 39 16.86 -0.52 3.25
CA ALA A 39 18.03 0.04 3.91
C ALA A 39 18.89 -1.09 4.52
N VAL A 40 18.29 -2.11 5.12
CA VAL A 40 19.03 -3.29 5.62
C VAL A 40 19.71 -4.05 4.47
N LEU A 41 19.04 -4.23 3.33
CA LEU A 41 19.62 -4.87 2.14
C LEU A 41 20.82 -4.13 1.57
N HIS A 42 20.84 -2.79 1.62
CA HIS A 42 21.93 -1.99 1.06
C HIS A 42 23.02 -1.63 2.07
N ASP A 43 22.67 -1.42 3.34
CA ASP A 43 23.60 -0.90 4.37
C ASP A 43 24.19 -2.00 5.26
N ARG A 44 23.50 -3.15 5.39
CA ARG A 44 23.91 -4.23 6.31
C ARG A 44 24.24 -5.55 5.64
N LEU A 45 23.84 -5.74 4.38
CA LEU A 45 24.15 -6.94 3.62
C LEU A 45 25.22 -6.64 2.56
N ASP A 46 26.35 -7.32 2.66
CA ASP A 46 27.39 -7.31 1.62
C ASP A 46 26.95 -8.24 0.49
N LEU A 47 26.17 -7.69 -0.44
CA LEU A 47 25.70 -8.38 -1.64
C LEU A 47 26.84 -8.47 -2.66
N ASP A 48 27.05 -9.64 -3.24
CA ASP A 48 27.98 -9.77 -4.36
C ASP A 48 27.36 -9.23 -5.66
N ALA A 49 28.22 -9.00 -6.67
CA ALA A 49 27.78 -8.42 -7.93
C ALA A 49 26.71 -9.26 -8.68
N ASP A 50 26.60 -10.57 -8.42
CA ASP A 50 25.54 -11.39 -9.00
C ASP A 50 24.21 -11.19 -8.26
N GLN A 51 24.27 -11.17 -6.93
CA GLN A 51 23.13 -10.86 -6.07
C GLN A 51 22.54 -9.48 -6.41
N GLU A 52 23.38 -8.45 -6.56
CA GLU A 52 22.95 -7.10 -6.93
C GLU A 52 22.22 -7.05 -8.27
N ARG A 53 22.77 -7.69 -9.31
CA ARG A 53 22.11 -7.74 -10.64
C ARG A 53 20.76 -8.44 -10.59
N ARG A 54 20.66 -9.53 -9.83
CA ARG A 54 19.42 -10.28 -9.67
C ARG A 54 18.39 -9.51 -8.86
N LEU A 55 18.84 -8.79 -7.83
CA LEU A 55 18.00 -7.91 -7.03
C LEU A 55 17.45 -6.76 -7.88
N GLU A 56 18.27 -6.10 -8.71
CA GLU A 56 17.81 -4.99 -9.57
C GLU A 56 16.70 -5.45 -10.54
N VAL A 57 16.85 -6.64 -11.13
CA VAL A 57 15.81 -7.25 -11.97
C VAL A 57 14.53 -7.48 -11.18
N LEU A 58 14.64 -8.07 -9.99
CA LEU A 58 13.51 -8.34 -9.11
C LEU A 58 12.77 -7.05 -8.73
N GLU A 59 13.51 -6.00 -8.36
CA GLU A 59 12.96 -4.69 -7.98
C GLU A 59 12.22 -4.00 -9.12
N ARG A 60 12.81 -4.03 -10.31
CA ARG A 60 12.15 -3.44 -11.49
C ARG A 60 10.83 -4.15 -11.78
N ASP A 61 10.81 -5.48 -11.70
CA ASP A 61 9.62 -6.27 -12.00
C ASP A 61 8.54 -6.07 -10.93
N PHE A 62 8.92 -6.03 -9.65
CA PHE A 62 8.00 -5.69 -8.55
C PHE A 62 7.46 -4.26 -8.68
N ALA A 63 8.29 -3.29 -9.06
CA ALA A 63 7.84 -1.91 -9.26
C ALA A 63 6.76 -1.80 -10.35
N VAL A 64 6.84 -2.59 -11.41
CA VAL A 64 5.80 -2.66 -12.45
C VAL A 64 4.50 -3.24 -11.88
N GLN A 65 4.57 -4.38 -11.18
CA GLN A 65 3.40 -5.01 -10.57
C GLN A 65 2.73 -4.09 -9.55
N ARG A 66 3.50 -3.47 -8.67
CA ARG A 66 3.02 -2.52 -7.66
C ARG A 66 2.27 -1.35 -8.30
N ARG A 67 2.86 -0.72 -9.33
CA ARG A 67 2.23 0.40 -10.05
C ARG A 67 0.90 0.01 -10.70
N ALA A 68 0.79 -1.22 -11.21
CA ALA A 68 -0.44 -1.73 -11.79
C ALA A 68 -1.55 -1.86 -10.73
N LEU A 69 -1.24 -2.50 -9.60
CA LEU A 69 -2.19 -2.68 -8.48
C LEU A 69 -2.60 -1.33 -7.86
N GLU A 70 -1.66 -0.40 -7.69
CA GLU A 70 -1.97 0.96 -7.24
C GLU A 70 -2.88 1.71 -8.22
N ALA A 71 -2.68 1.52 -9.53
CA ALA A 71 -3.55 2.12 -10.55
C ALA A 71 -4.96 1.54 -10.51
N GLU A 72 -5.09 0.23 -10.29
CA GLU A 72 -6.36 -0.45 -10.08
C GLU A 72 -7.07 0.07 -8.83
N MET A 73 -6.36 0.22 -7.71
CA MET A 73 -6.93 0.77 -6.48
C MET A 73 -7.42 2.22 -6.68
N ARG A 74 -6.71 3.04 -7.46
CA ARG A 74 -7.19 4.38 -7.86
C ARG A 74 -8.42 4.32 -8.78
N ALA A 75 -8.59 3.28 -9.57
CA ALA A 75 -9.78 3.08 -10.39
C ALA A 75 -10.98 2.63 -9.53
N ASP A 76 -10.76 1.73 -8.57
CA ASP A 76 -11.79 1.28 -7.63
C ASP A 76 -12.30 2.43 -6.75
N ASN A 77 -11.40 3.30 -6.27
CA ASN A 77 -11.79 4.51 -5.55
C ASN A 77 -12.66 5.46 -6.38
N ARG A 78 -12.40 5.58 -7.68
CA ARG A 78 -13.24 6.37 -8.60
C ARG A 78 -14.62 5.75 -8.78
N ARG A 79 -14.70 4.41 -8.86
CA ARG A 79 -15.98 3.67 -8.92
C ARG A 79 -16.77 3.85 -7.63
N LEU A 80 -16.10 3.76 -6.47
CA LEU A 80 -16.72 3.99 -5.17
C LEU A 80 -17.30 5.41 -5.06
N ALA A 81 -16.55 6.43 -5.47
CA ALA A 81 -17.03 7.81 -5.49
C ALA A 81 -18.29 7.98 -6.37
N ALA A 82 -18.29 7.38 -7.57
CA ALA A 82 -19.45 7.39 -8.46
C ALA A 82 -20.66 6.65 -7.86
N ALA A 83 -20.44 5.52 -7.19
CA ALA A 83 -21.50 4.75 -6.54
C ALA A 83 -22.12 5.54 -5.37
N ILE A 84 -21.30 6.18 -4.54
CA ILE A 84 -21.77 7.04 -3.43
C ILE A 84 -22.60 8.20 -3.98
N GLN A 85 -22.19 8.80 -5.08
CA GLN A 85 -22.92 9.89 -5.72
C GLN A 85 -24.26 9.41 -6.33
N ALA A 86 -24.33 8.19 -6.83
CA ALA A 86 -25.54 7.64 -7.43
C ALA A 86 -26.57 7.17 -6.38
N GLU A 87 -26.11 6.50 -5.33
CA GLU A 87 -27.00 5.82 -4.38
C GLU A 87 -27.29 6.68 -3.14
N HIS A 88 -26.39 7.59 -2.74
CA HIS A 88 -26.49 8.41 -1.52
C HIS A 88 -26.76 7.61 -0.23
N ARG A 89 -26.48 6.32 -0.25
CA ARG A 89 -26.60 5.36 0.85
C ARG A 89 -25.58 4.25 0.64
N ASN A 90 -25.33 3.45 1.67
CA ASN A 90 -24.64 2.19 1.48
C ASN A 90 -25.59 1.21 0.77
N GLY A 91 -25.56 1.23 -0.56
CA GLY A 91 -26.34 0.35 -1.42
C GLY A 91 -25.45 -0.64 -2.17
N PRO A 92 -26.03 -1.47 -3.04
CA PRO A 92 -25.31 -2.57 -3.69
C PRO A 92 -24.08 -2.11 -4.50
N ALA A 93 -24.13 -0.95 -5.15
CA ALA A 93 -22.99 -0.46 -5.93
C ALA A 93 -21.86 0.04 -5.02
N VAL A 94 -22.19 0.67 -3.88
CA VAL A 94 -21.20 1.10 -2.89
C VAL A 94 -20.52 -0.12 -2.26
N GLU A 95 -21.28 -1.13 -1.84
CA GLU A 95 -20.75 -2.37 -1.27
C GLU A 95 -19.83 -3.10 -2.27
N SER A 96 -20.27 -3.24 -3.53
CA SER A 96 -19.46 -3.87 -4.57
C SER A 96 -18.14 -3.15 -4.84
N ALA A 97 -18.13 -1.81 -4.80
CA ALA A 97 -16.91 -1.02 -4.99
C ALA A 97 -15.96 -1.09 -3.78
N ILE A 98 -16.49 -1.21 -2.57
CA ILE A 98 -15.71 -1.46 -1.35
C ILE A 98 -15.03 -2.84 -1.45
N ASP A 99 -15.79 -3.88 -1.82
CA ASP A 99 -15.25 -5.24 -1.97
C ASP A 99 -14.17 -5.31 -3.04
N ALA A 100 -14.31 -4.57 -4.14
CA ALA A 100 -13.26 -4.44 -5.15
C ALA A 100 -11.99 -3.83 -4.57
N THR A 101 -12.13 -2.72 -3.84
CA THR A 101 -11.00 -2.04 -3.16
C THR A 101 -10.29 -2.98 -2.18
N HIS A 102 -11.02 -3.73 -1.36
CA HIS A 102 -10.45 -4.72 -0.43
C HIS A 102 -9.69 -5.83 -1.16
N ARG A 103 -10.20 -6.30 -2.30
CA ARG A 103 -9.54 -7.33 -3.09
C ARG A 103 -8.21 -6.82 -3.64
N THR A 104 -8.21 -5.64 -4.27
CA THR A 104 -7.00 -5.02 -4.84
C THR A 104 -5.96 -4.73 -3.75
N MET A 105 -6.41 -4.26 -2.58
CA MET A 105 -5.54 -4.08 -1.41
C MET A 105 -4.91 -5.41 -0.95
N GLY A 106 -5.70 -6.48 -0.88
CA GLY A 106 -5.20 -7.80 -0.53
C GLY A 106 -4.18 -8.35 -1.54
N GLU A 107 -4.40 -8.13 -2.83
CA GLU A 107 -3.43 -8.50 -3.88
C GLU A 107 -2.12 -7.70 -3.76
N LEU A 108 -2.19 -6.41 -3.42
CA LEU A 108 -1.00 -5.60 -3.14
C LEU A 108 -0.21 -6.14 -1.94
N GLN A 109 -0.90 -6.48 -0.85
CA GLN A 109 -0.25 -7.08 0.33
C GLN A 109 0.43 -8.40 0.01
N LYS A 110 -0.24 -9.30 -0.73
CA LYS A 110 0.34 -10.57 -1.18
C LYS A 110 1.55 -10.36 -2.08
N ALA A 111 1.49 -9.42 -3.02
CA ALA A 111 2.60 -9.10 -3.91
C ALA A 111 3.82 -8.59 -3.13
N THR A 112 3.62 -7.70 -2.15
CA THR A 112 4.69 -7.21 -1.29
C THR A 112 5.32 -8.33 -0.47
N LEU A 113 4.53 -9.22 0.12
CA LEU A 113 5.06 -10.35 0.88
C LEU A 113 5.83 -11.34 -0.02
N ALA A 114 5.32 -11.61 -1.23
CA ALA A 114 6.01 -12.43 -2.21
C ALA A 114 7.35 -11.80 -2.63
N HIS A 115 7.40 -10.48 -2.80
CA HIS A 115 8.63 -9.74 -3.08
C HIS A 115 9.66 -9.89 -1.96
N VAL A 116 9.25 -9.74 -0.70
CA VAL A 116 10.13 -9.95 0.47
C VAL A 116 10.74 -11.35 0.48
N PHE A 117 9.94 -12.39 0.22
CA PHE A 117 10.47 -13.76 0.13
C PHE A 117 11.36 -13.97 -1.09
N ALA A 118 11.09 -13.31 -2.22
CA ALA A 118 11.93 -13.38 -3.40
C ALA A 118 13.30 -12.74 -3.16
N MET A 119 13.38 -11.62 -2.45
CA MET A 119 14.64 -11.01 -2.02
C MET A 119 15.41 -11.96 -1.10
N ARG A 120 14.74 -12.54 -0.11
CA ARG A 120 15.33 -13.54 0.81
C ARG A 120 15.91 -14.76 0.09
N ALA A 121 15.32 -15.18 -1.02
CA ALA A 121 15.80 -16.31 -1.82
C ALA A 121 17.10 -16.01 -2.61
N LEU A 122 17.51 -14.75 -2.72
CA LEU A 122 18.79 -14.35 -3.34
C LEU A 122 19.96 -14.41 -2.35
N LEU A 123 19.67 -14.47 -1.05
CA LEU A 123 20.65 -14.36 0.03
C LEU A 123 21.27 -15.72 0.37
N ARG A 124 22.55 -15.69 0.77
CA ARG A 124 23.24 -16.81 1.40
C ARG A 124 22.77 -16.98 2.85
N ASP A 125 23.06 -18.12 3.46
CA ASP A 125 22.58 -18.46 4.81
C ASP A 125 23.00 -17.45 5.88
N ASP A 126 24.19 -16.86 5.78
CA ASP A 126 24.68 -15.83 6.69
C ASP A 126 23.93 -14.49 6.55
N GLN A 127 23.68 -14.07 5.30
CA GLN A 127 22.92 -12.85 4.99
C GLN A 127 21.42 -12.99 5.34
N ALA A 128 20.88 -14.20 5.12
CA ALA A 128 19.51 -14.56 5.41
C ALA A 128 19.11 -14.32 6.87
N VAL A 129 19.99 -14.64 7.83
CA VAL A 129 19.72 -14.41 9.25
C VAL A 129 19.51 -12.93 9.55
N ILE A 130 20.37 -12.07 9.02
CA ILE A 130 20.28 -10.61 9.20
C ILE A 130 19.00 -10.07 8.56
N PHE A 131 18.64 -10.59 7.37
CA PHE A 131 17.41 -10.23 6.69
C PHE A 131 16.16 -10.65 7.49
N ASP A 132 16.11 -11.89 7.98
CA ASP A 132 14.97 -12.45 8.69
C ASP A 132 14.73 -11.70 10.03
N GLU A 133 15.81 -11.28 10.72
CA GLU A 133 15.75 -10.42 11.90
C GLU A 133 15.18 -9.03 11.58
N ALA A 134 15.64 -8.40 10.50
CA ALA A 134 15.14 -7.09 10.08
C ALA A 134 13.67 -7.12 9.68
N VAL A 135 13.24 -8.14 8.92
CA VAL A 135 11.84 -8.33 8.55
C VAL A 135 10.97 -8.52 9.80
N THR A 136 11.41 -9.35 10.74
CA THR A 136 10.68 -9.58 11.99
C THR A 136 10.55 -8.29 12.79
N LYS A 137 11.62 -7.52 12.91
CA LYS A 137 11.61 -6.24 13.60
C LYS A 137 10.63 -5.25 12.96
N ALA A 138 10.70 -5.08 11.64
CA ALA A 138 9.80 -4.19 10.90
C ALA A 138 8.32 -4.57 11.09
N LEU A 139 7.99 -5.87 11.03
CA LEU A 139 6.62 -6.35 11.20
C LEU A 139 6.07 -6.24 12.63
N VAL A 140 6.94 -6.17 13.64
CA VAL A 140 6.54 -6.08 15.06
C VAL A 140 6.53 -4.63 15.56
N GLU A 141 7.42 -3.78 15.07
CA GLU A 141 7.54 -2.37 15.50
C GLU A 141 6.57 -1.42 14.77
N ASP A 142 6.10 -1.73 13.55
CA ASP A 142 5.02 -0.99 12.87
C ASP A 142 3.65 -1.07 13.60
N GLY A 143 3.57 -1.82 14.69
CA GLY A 143 2.37 -2.02 15.51
C GLY A 143 2.28 -1.20 16.80
N GLN A 144 3.22 -0.29 17.09
CA GLN A 144 3.21 0.54 18.31
C GLN A 144 3.00 2.04 18.07
#